data_AF-A0A536QEP8-F1
#
_entry.id   AF-A0A536QEP8-F1
#
_cell.length_a   1.000
_cell.length_b   1.000
_cell.length_c   1.000
_cell.angle_alpha   90.00
_cell.angle_beta   90.00
_cell.angle_gamma   90.00
#
_symmetry.space_group_name_H-M   'P 1'
#
loop_
_entity.id
_entity.type
_entity.pdbx_description
1 polymer ?
#
loop_
_entity_poly.entity_id
_entity_poly.type
_entity_poly.pdbx_seq_one_letter_code
_entity_poly.pdbx_strand_id
1 'polypeptide(L)'
;MHTADLRVLVDPGSADQLDGAVIDLDSSALGGALRIDNPNEGWRDPIAARVQEVLDRQINPSVAAHGGYVDLLEVREGAAYVELGGGCQGCAQVDVTLRQGIEVAIKAAVPQITEVIDRTDHAAGTNPYFQPAKKAS
;
A
#
# COMPACT_ATOMS: atom_id res chain seq x y z
N MET A 1 -25.84 31.64 -7.56
CA MET A 1 -25.11 30.35 -7.74
C MET A 1 -24.26 30.17 -6.50
N HIS A 2 -24.60 29.19 -5.66
CA HIS A 2 -23.80 28.85 -4.48
C HIS A 2 -22.73 27.86 -4.96
N THR A 3 -21.51 28.33 -5.15
CA THR A 3 -20.34 27.44 -5.21
C THR A 3 -20.00 27.09 -3.77
N ALA A 4 -20.22 25.84 -3.38
CA ALA A 4 -19.69 25.35 -2.12
C ALA A 4 -18.15 25.37 -2.22
N ASP A 5 -17.47 25.92 -1.21
CA ASP A 5 -16.02 25.86 -1.12
C ASP A 5 -15.59 24.40 -0.91
N LEU A 6 -15.15 23.73 -1.98
CA LEU A 6 -14.53 22.42 -1.89
C LEU A 6 -13.16 22.58 -1.22
N ARG A 7 -13.03 22.07 0.00
CA ARG A 7 -11.76 22.05 0.74
C ARG A 7 -11.08 20.71 0.52
N VAL A 8 -9.88 20.75 -0.06
CA VAL A 8 -9.01 19.59 -0.24
C VAL A 8 -7.89 19.68 0.80
N LEU A 9 -7.69 18.59 1.55
CA LEU A 9 -6.58 18.46 2.49
C LEU A 9 -5.54 17.53 1.88
N VAL A 10 -4.30 17.99 1.79
CA VAL A 10 -3.19 17.25 1.19
C VAL A 10 -2.04 17.26 2.18
N ASP A 11 -1.40 16.10 2.35
CA ASP A 11 -0.13 16.04 3.10
C ASP A 11 0.95 16.83 2.34
N PRO A 12 1.73 17.70 3.01
CA PRO A 12 2.75 18.51 2.35
C PRO A 12 3.77 17.70 1.54
N GLY A 13 4.10 16.47 1.96
CA GLY A 13 5.04 15.60 1.24
C GLY A 13 4.50 15.04 -0.08
N SER A 14 3.18 15.05 -0.26
CA SER A 14 2.51 14.56 -1.47
C SER A 14 2.01 15.67 -2.38
N ALA A 15 2.14 16.94 -1.98
CA ALA A 15 1.62 18.07 -2.73
C ALA A 15 2.19 18.15 -4.15
N ASP A 16 3.50 17.96 -4.31
CA ASP A 16 4.18 17.97 -5.61
C ASP A 16 3.69 16.85 -6.55
N GLN A 17 3.13 15.76 -6.01
CA GLN A 17 2.57 14.67 -6.81
C GLN A 17 1.18 15.02 -7.37
N LEU A 18 0.56 16.09 -6.90
CA LEU A 18 -0.76 16.54 -7.38
C LEU A 18 -0.65 17.67 -8.41
N ASP A 19 0.56 18.05 -8.83
CA ASP A 19 0.77 19.09 -9.83
C ASP A 19 0.09 18.72 -11.16
N GLY A 20 -0.92 19.51 -11.54
CA GLY A 20 -1.71 19.26 -12.75
C GLY A 20 -2.84 18.23 -12.57
N ALA A 21 -3.10 17.76 -11.34
CA ALA A 21 -4.27 16.94 -11.06
C ALA A 21 -5.57 17.76 -11.19
N VAL A 22 -6.61 17.13 -11.71
CA VAL A 22 -7.94 17.74 -11.93
C VAL A 22 -8.97 17.01 -11.08
N ILE A 23 -9.81 17.78 -10.38
CA ILE A 23 -10.96 17.25 -9.62
C ILE A 23 -12.24 17.69 -10.32
N ASP A 24 -12.98 16.71 -10.84
CA ASP A 24 -14.26 16.92 -11.50
C ASP A 24 -15.41 16.41 -10.62
N LEU A 25 -16.54 17.12 -10.67
CA LEU A 25 -17.80 16.63 -10.12
C LEU A 25 -18.65 16.05 -11.25
N ASP A 26 -18.76 14.73 -11.31
CA ASP A 26 -19.67 14.04 -12.21
C ASP A 26 -21.09 14.08 -11.64
N SER A 27 -21.85 15.09 -12.07
CA SER A 27 -23.26 15.26 -11.71
C SER A 27 -24.21 14.26 -12.36
N SER A 28 -23.73 13.39 -13.26
CA SER A 28 -24.55 12.37 -13.93
C SER A 28 -24.72 11.09 -13.10
N ALA A 29 -23.82 10.85 -12.14
CA ALA A 29 -23.97 9.77 -11.16
C ALA A 29 -25.02 10.14 -10.09
N LEU A 30 -25.88 9.19 -9.70
CA LEU A 30 -26.80 9.38 -8.58
C LEU A 30 -26.01 9.77 -7.31
N GLY A 31 -26.19 11.01 -6.85
CA GLY A 31 -25.50 11.54 -5.68
C GLY A 31 -24.25 12.38 -5.98
N GLY A 32 -23.85 12.52 -7.25
CA GLY A 32 -22.64 13.23 -7.67
C GLY A 32 -21.37 12.46 -7.30
N ALA A 33 -20.60 12.03 -8.30
CA ALA A 33 -19.31 11.38 -8.05
C ALA A 33 -18.18 12.41 -8.16
N LEU A 34 -17.22 12.38 -7.23
CA LEU A 34 -15.96 13.10 -7.41
C LEU A 34 -15.00 12.21 -8.19
N ARG A 35 -14.44 12.76 -9.26
CA ARG A 35 -13.42 12.10 -10.07
C ARG A 35 -12.13 12.90 -9.94
N ILE A 36 -11.04 12.20 -9.62
CA ILE A 36 -9.71 12.80 -9.52
C ILE A 36 -8.87 12.19 -10.62
N ASP A 37 -8.39 13.01 -11.54
CA ASP A 37 -7.36 12.63 -12.49
C ASP A 37 -6.03 13.16 -12.01
N ASN A 38 -5.09 12.27 -11.67
CA ASN A 38 -3.72 12.67 -11.38
C ASN A 38 -2.79 12.20 -12.51
N PRO A 39 -2.21 13.10 -13.32
CA PRO A 39 -1.27 12.71 -14.38
C PRO A 39 0.06 12.17 -13.85
N ASN A 40 0.35 12.36 -12.56
CA ASN A 40 1.56 11.88 -11.89
C ASN A 40 1.29 10.62 -11.04
N GLU A 41 0.19 9.90 -11.31
CA GLU A 41 -0.13 8.67 -10.60
C GLU A 41 0.96 7.60 -10.80
N GLY A 42 1.34 6.95 -9.70
CA GLY A 42 2.35 5.90 -9.68
C GLY A 42 3.78 6.40 -9.41
N TRP A 43 4.74 5.48 -9.53
CA TRP A 43 6.13 5.73 -9.17
C TRP A 43 6.92 6.34 -10.34
N ARG A 44 7.57 7.49 -10.10
CA ARG A 44 8.50 8.10 -11.07
C ARG A 44 9.77 7.28 -11.27
N ASP A 45 10.25 6.62 -10.21
CA ASP A 45 11.37 5.70 -10.30
C ASP A 45 10.91 4.41 -11.01
N PRO A 46 11.52 4.04 -12.16
CA PRO A 46 11.13 2.85 -12.90
C PRO A 46 11.36 1.54 -12.13
N ILE A 47 12.30 1.51 -11.18
CA ILE A 47 12.51 0.36 -10.29
C ILE A 47 11.35 0.27 -9.31
N ALA A 48 10.99 1.38 -8.64
CA ALA A 48 9.86 1.40 -7.73
C ALA A 48 8.54 1.05 -8.46
N ALA A 49 8.33 1.56 -9.68
CA ALA A 49 7.18 1.22 -10.51
C ALA A 49 7.08 -0.28 -10.80
N ARG A 50 8.23 -0.92 -11.10
CA ARG A 50 8.27 -2.37 -11.31
C ARG A 50 8.03 -3.16 -10.03
N VAL A 51 8.55 -2.70 -8.89
CA VAL A 51 8.27 -3.33 -7.60
C VAL A 51 6.78 -3.23 -7.29
N GLN A 52 6.17 -2.06 -7.49
CA GLN A 52 4.72 -1.86 -7.34
C GLN A 52 3.93 -2.82 -8.24
N GLU A 53 4.32 -2.98 -9.51
CA GLU A 53 3.65 -3.92 -10.42
C GLU A 53 3.70 -5.37 -9.91
N VAL A 54 4.81 -5.78 -9.29
CA VAL A 54 4.93 -7.10 -8.66
C VAL A 54 4.02 -7.22 -7.45
N LEU A 55 3.96 -6.18 -6.61
CA LEU A 55 3.03 -6.15 -5.49
C LEU A 55 1.59 -6.31 -5.98
N ASP A 56 1.16 -5.48 -6.93
CA ASP A 56 -0.23 -5.42 -7.41
C ASP A 56 -0.66 -6.70 -8.14
N ARG A 57 0.24 -7.32 -8.92
CA ARG A 57 -0.13 -8.43 -9.81
C ARG A 57 0.16 -9.80 -9.25
N GLN A 58 1.10 -9.94 -8.30
CA GLN A 58 1.55 -11.24 -7.81
C GLN A 58 1.28 -11.41 -6.32
N ILE A 59 1.60 -10.40 -5.52
CA ILE A 59 1.58 -10.51 -4.05
C ILE A 59 0.21 -10.16 -3.49
N ASN A 60 -0.30 -8.96 -3.76
CA ASN A 60 -1.57 -8.45 -3.25
C ASN A 60 -2.77 -9.35 -3.57
N PRO A 61 -2.90 -9.95 -4.77
CA PRO A 61 -3.96 -10.92 -5.03
C PRO A 61 -3.93 -12.13 -4.08
N SER A 62 -2.74 -12.57 -3.68
CA SER A 62 -2.56 -13.73 -2.81
C SER A 62 -2.77 -13.39 -1.33
N VAL A 63 -2.30 -12.23 -0.86
CA VAL A 63 -2.50 -11.80 0.54
C VAL A 63 -3.92 -11.28 0.81
N ALA A 64 -4.58 -10.72 -0.20
CA ALA A 64 -5.97 -10.25 -0.09
C ALA A 64 -6.93 -11.39 0.24
N ALA A 65 -6.65 -12.63 -0.19
CA ALA A 65 -7.43 -13.82 0.17
C ALA A 65 -7.44 -14.08 1.70
N HIS A 66 -6.46 -13.55 2.42
CA HIS A 66 -6.33 -13.62 3.86
C HIS A 66 -6.64 -12.28 4.56
N GLY A 67 -7.21 -11.31 3.82
CA GLY A 67 -7.59 -10.00 4.34
C GLY A 67 -6.40 -9.07 4.62
N GLY A 68 -5.24 -9.34 4.02
CA GLY A 68 -4.04 -8.50 4.13
C GLY A 68 -3.69 -7.80 2.83
N TYR A 69 -2.75 -6.87 2.90
CA TYR A 69 -2.16 -6.17 1.76
C TYR A 69 -0.71 -5.80 2.07
N VAL A 70 0.04 -5.48 1.01
CA VAL A 70 1.42 -4.99 1.09
C VAL A 70 1.51 -3.71 0.25
N ASP A 71 1.93 -2.64 0.89
CA ASP A 71 2.19 -1.35 0.25
C ASP A 71 3.70 -1.13 0.09
N LEU A 72 4.09 -0.55 -1.05
CA LEU A 72 5.44 -0.04 -1.25
C LEU A 72 5.51 1.37 -0.65
N LEU A 73 6.47 1.60 0.24
CA LEU A 73 6.70 2.90 0.85
C LEU A 73 7.77 3.71 0.11
N GLU A 74 8.87 3.05 -0.25
CA GLU A 74 9.96 3.65 -1.01
C GLU A 74 10.89 2.56 -1.58
N VAL A 75 11.67 2.94 -2.60
CA VAL A 75 12.86 2.18 -3.01
C VAL A 75 14.05 3.09 -2.86
N ARG A 76 15.05 2.63 -2.09
CA ARG A 76 16.26 3.40 -1.82
C ARG A 76 17.46 2.48 -1.69
N GLU A 77 18.55 2.82 -2.37
CA GLU A 77 19.85 2.11 -2.25
C GLU A 77 19.76 0.59 -2.51
N GLY A 78 18.83 0.16 -3.39
CA GLY A 78 18.59 -1.26 -3.69
C GLY A 78 17.68 -1.98 -2.68
N ALA A 79 17.21 -1.29 -1.65
CA ALA A 79 16.22 -1.80 -0.72
C ALA A 79 14.80 -1.34 -1.11
N ALA A 80 13.84 -2.26 -1.10
CA ALA A 80 12.42 -1.94 -1.16
C ALA A 80 11.83 -1.93 0.25
N TYR A 81 11.26 -0.81 0.67
CA TYR A 81 10.62 -0.64 1.97
C TYR A 81 9.13 -0.86 1.82
N VAL A 82 8.58 -1.79 2.58
CA VAL A 82 7.17 -2.17 2.49
C VAL A 82 6.48 -2.05 3.84
N GLU A 83 5.17 -1.87 3.79
CA GLU A 83 4.28 -1.94 4.95
C GLU A 83 3.21 -3.01 4.70
N LEU A 84 2.96 -3.84 5.71
CA LEU A 84 1.98 -4.91 5.67
C LEU A 84 0.79 -4.50 6.52
N GLY A 85 -0.39 -4.51 5.90
CA GLY A 85 -1.63 -4.12 6.57
C GLY A 85 -2.67 -5.24 6.65
N GLY A 86 -3.72 -4.98 7.42
CA GLY A 86 -4.85 -5.90 7.59
C GLY A 86 -4.46 -7.20 8.29
N GLY A 87 -4.88 -8.35 7.74
CA GLY A 87 -4.57 -9.68 8.26
C GLY A 87 -3.07 -10.00 8.34
N CYS A 88 -2.23 -9.25 7.62
CA CYS A 88 -0.78 -9.39 7.64
C CYS A 88 -0.10 -8.67 8.82
N GLN A 89 -0.76 -7.70 9.47
CA GLN A 89 -0.17 -6.93 10.57
C GLN A 89 -0.09 -7.74 11.88
N GLY A 90 -0.96 -8.74 12.07
CA GLY A 90 -1.28 -9.31 13.38
C GLY A 90 -0.60 -10.61 13.80
N CYS A 91 0.41 -11.14 13.07
CA CYS A 91 0.99 -12.45 13.42
C CYS A 91 2.50 -12.56 13.13
N ALA A 92 3.32 -12.21 14.13
CA ALA A 92 4.80 -12.29 14.15
C ALA A 92 5.42 -13.62 13.65
N GLN A 93 4.65 -14.72 13.62
CA GLN A 93 5.13 -16.03 13.17
C GLN A 93 4.70 -16.39 11.74
N VAL A 94 3.60 -15.82 11.22
CA VAL A 94 3.22 -15.90 9.80
C VAL A 94 4.07 -14.94 8.97
N ASP A 95 4.63 -13.90 9.61
CA ASP A 95 5.46 -12.87 8.97
C ASP A 95 6.70 -13.42 8.26
N VAL A 96 7.36 -14.46 8.78
CA VAL A 96 8.64 -14.90 8.21
C VAL A 96 8.47 -15.53 6.83
N THR A 97 7.49 -16.42 6.66
CA THR A 97 7.27 -17.12 5.37
C THR A 97 6.67 -16.19 4.33
N LEU A 98 5.74 -15.32 4.73
CA LEU A 98 5.16 -14.32 3.84
C LEU A 98 6.21 -13.31 3.38
N ARG A 99 6.96 -12.72 4.32
CA ARG A 99 8.05 -11.78 4.01
C ARG A 99 9.08 -12.41 3.07
N GLN A 100 9.43 -13.67 3.31
CA GLN A 100 10.35 -14.38 2.43
C GLN A 100 9.75 -14.63 1.03
N GLY A 101 8.46 -14.93 0.93
CA GLY A 101 7.76 -15.03 -0.35
C GLY A 101 7.75 -13.72 -1.12
N ILE A 102 7.46 -12.61 -0.44
CA ILE A 102 7.51 -11.24 -0.99
C ILE A 102 8.93 -10.93 -1.50
N GLU A 103 9.93 -11.17 -0.66
CA GLU A 103 11.33 -10.92 -0.99
C GLU A 103 11.79 -11.71 -2.21
N VAL A 104 11.46 -13.01 -2.27
CA VAL A 104 11.78 -13.87 -3.42
C VAL A 104 11.09 -13.37 -4.70
N ALA A 105 9.79 -13.05 -4.63
CA ALA A 105 9.04 -12.58 -5.79
C ALA A 105 9.58 -11.25 -6.32
N ILE A 106 9.83 -10.28 -5.44
CA ILE A 106 10.39 -8.97 -5.82
C ILE A 106 11.77 -9.13 -6.42
N LYS A 107 12.68 -9.88 -5.79
CA LYS A 107 14.04 -10.09 -6.29
C LYS A 107 14.08 -10.84 -7.63
N ALA A 108 13.17 -11.80 -7.82
CA ALA A 108 13.08 -12.55 -9.07
C ALA A 108 12.62 -11.66 -10.24
N ALA A 109 11.65 -10.77 -9.99
CA ALA A 109 11.10 -9.88 -11.02
C ALA A 109 11.90 -8.59 -11.21
N VAL A 110 12.58 -8.13 -10.17
CA VAL A 110 13.36 -6.88 -10.13
C VAL A 110 14.74 -7.16 -9.48
N PRO A 111 15.71 -7.72 -10.24
CA PRO A 111 17.03 -8.11 -9.70
C PRO A 111 17.87 -6.96 -9.13
N GLN A 112 17.49 -5.70 -9.40
CA GLN A 112 18.11 -4.52 -8.80
C GLN A 112 17.79 -4.36 -7.30
N ILE A 113 16.75 -5.02 -6.81
CA ILE A 113 16.42 -5.05 -5.38
C ILE A 113 17.28 -6.11 -4.69
N THR A 114 18.09 -5.69 -3.72
CA THR A 114 18.99 -6.56 -2.94
C THR A 114 18.40 -6.96 -1.60
N GLU A 115 17.43 -6.22 -1.08
CA GLU A 115 16.72 -6.53 0.17
C GLU A 115 15.32 -5.93 0.20
N VAL A 116 14.45 -6.54 1.02
CA VAL A 116 13.11 -6.02 1.31
C VAL A 116 13.01 -5.78 2.81
N ILE A 117 12.68 -4.55 3.18
CA ILE A 117 12.64 -4.08 4.56
C ILE A 117 11.19 -3.83 4.96
N ASP A 118 10.74 -4.51 5.99
CA ASP A 118 9.42 -4.34 6.58
C ASP A 118 9.42 -3.18 7.58
N ARG A 119 8.50 -2.22 7.42
CA ARG A 119 8.33 -1.04 8.29
C ARG A 119 7.08 -1.09 9.16
N THR A 120 6.36 -2.22 9.14
CA THR A 120 5.10 -2.40 9.83
C THR A 120 5.27 -2.36 11.35
N ASP A 121 4.39 -1.64 12.04
CA ASP A 121 4.22 -1.79 13.49
C ASP A 121 3.29 -2.99 13.78
N HIS A 122 3.90 -4.18 13.87
CA HIS A 122 3.21 -5.43 14.19
C HIS A 122 2.65 -5.47 15.62
N ALA A 123 3.09 -4.58 16.52
CA ALA A 123 2.59 -4.52 17.89
C ALA A 123 1.31 -3.69 18.04
N ALA A 124 1.01 -2.81 17.07
CA ALA A 124 -0.15 -1.92 17.09
C ALA A 124 -1.49 -2.55 16.62
N GLY A 125 -1.51 -3.85 16.28
CA GLY A 125 -2.55 -4.53 15.50
C GLY A 125 -4.02 -4.23 15.83
N THR A 126 -4.79 -3.78 14.83
CA THR A 126 -6.23 -3.46 14.92
C THR A 126 -7.17 -4.56 14.40
N ASN A 127 -6.69 -5.77 14.07
CA ASN A 127 -7.58 -6.90 13.77
C ASN A 127 -6.94 -8.29 13.99
N PRO A 128 -6.81 -8.76 15.24
CA PRO A 128 -6.35 -10.12 15.51
C PRO A 128 -7.48 -11.13 15.19
N TYR A 129 -7.38 -11.82 14.05
CA TYR A 129 -8.27 -12.96 13.73
C TYR A 129 -8.10 -14.13 14.72
N PHE A 130 -7.04 -14.13 15.54
CA PHE A 130 -6.81 -15.16 16.55
C PHE A 130 -6.66 -14.58 17.96
N GLN A 131 -7.66 -14.85 18.82
CA GLN A 131 -7.50 -14.75 20.27
C GLN A 131 -6.97 -16.09 20.79
N PRO A 132 -5.77 -16.14 21.42
CA PRO A 132 -5.39 -17.33 22.17
C PRO A 132 -6.37 -17.48 23.34
N ALA A 133 -7.03 -18.64 23.42
CA ALA A 133 -7.90 -18.98 24.52
C ALA A 133 -7.16 -18.76 25.85
N LYS A 134 -7.75 -17.96 26.75
CA LYS A 134 -7.27 -17.77 28.12
C LYS A 134 -6.97 -19.13 28.74
N LYS A 135 -5.71 -19.43 29.04
CA LYS A 135 -5.40 -20.43 30.06
C LYS A 135 -5.82 -19.81 31.39
N ALA A 136 -6.90 -20.34 31.97
CA ALA A 136 -7.25 -20.08 33.36
C ALA A 136 -6.05 -20.44 34.25
N SER A 137 -5.63 -19.48 35.06
CA SER A 137 -4.82 -19.73 36.26
C SER A 137 -5.72 -19.59 37.47
#